data_AF-A0A5B0QAX3-F1
#
_entry.id   AF-A0A5B0QAX3-F1
#
_cell.length_a   1.000
_cell.length_b   1.000
_cell.length_c   1.000
_cell.angle_alpha   90.00
_cell.angle_beta   90.00
_cell.angle_gamma   90.00
#
_symmetry.space_group_name_H-M   'P 1'
#
loop_
_entity.id
_entity.type
_entity.pdbx_description
1 polymer ?
#
loop_
_entity_poly.entity_id
_entity_poly.type
_entity_poly.pdbx_seq_one_letter_code
_entity_poly.pdbx_strand_id
1 'polypeptide(L)'
;MVWYNKTELRKRFLALIEEKQPLVRVRRAGESSSIGTRGQQKLMALLRKHGEKLETVLASYTKQVDKYVATYPTRPNPPLIGYSELLELPSDDPFWNDGLFTEGNAAWAIDRKTQLGIRHLACLNRGQEELRRLGWETRRSMQWAINRNNKLKTMIRVVREQLSGEPNEIVELPELLRSIVGHADLQSNDSMANRLTCVRVILHAAVIKHMDLQLMWDPLISEILLNTLPQNNDDDIKSAWKNQLDHIHHLHRSRSFSGIPGDMDDATLTYIIPEAEEGEGESSVGINSQDQPQTVDDDQDFEEDDGQQPYLDEMESRLSVNMLNDLIQQNSS
;
A
#
# COMPACT_ATOMS: atom_id res chain seq x y z
N MET A 1 13.17 8.44 -36.13
CA MET A 1 14.37 8.59 -35.29
C MET A 1 14.56 7.31 -34.49
N VAL A 2 15.81 6.85 -34.30
CA VAL A 2 16.11 5.62 -33.54
C VAL A 2 15.56 5.68 -32.11
N TRP A 3 15.75 6.82 -31.42
CA TRP A 3 15.27 7.04 -30.06
C TRP A 3 13.75 6.84 -29.93
N TYR A 4 12.95 7.47 -30.79
CA TYR A 4 11.49 7.32 -30.78
C TYR A 4 11.03 5.85 -30.88
N ASN A 5 11.64 5.09 -31.79
CA ASN A 5 11.31 3.67 -31.96
C ASN A 5 11.73 2.84 -30.73
N LYS A 6 12.86 3.18 -30.09
CA LYS A 6 13.32 2.52 -28.86
C LYS A 6 12.38 2.79 -27.68
N THR A 7 11.90 4.02 -27.53
CA THR A 7 10.93 4.39 -26.49
C THR A 7 9.58 3.70 -26.73
N GLU A 8 9.12 3.64 -27.97
CA GLU A 8 7.90 2.90 -28.33
C GLU A 8 8.05 1.38 -28.08
N LEU A 9 9.22 0.82 -28.39
CA LEU A 9 9.56 -0.57 -28.07
C LEU A 9 9.47 -0.82 -26.56
N ARG A 10 10.07 0.05 -25.74
CA ARG A 10 10.04 -0.05 -24.26
C ARG A 10 8.63 -0.01 -23.71
N LYS A 11 7.81 0.94 -24.18
CA LYS A 11 6.42 1.08 -23.73
C LYS A 11 5.61 -0.20 -23.98
N ARG A 12 5.76 -0.78 -25.18
CA ARG A 12 5.04 -2.01 -25.53
C ARG A 12 5.56 -3.23 -24.79
N PHE A 13 6.86 -3.30 -24.57
CA PHE A 13 7.47 -4.35 -23.76
C PHE A 13 6.94 -4.33 -22.32
N LEU A 14 6.94 -3.16 -21.67
CA LEU A 14 6.42 -3.01 -20.30
C LEU A 14 4.91 -3.31 -20.21
N ALA A 15 4.12 -2.85 -21.17
CA ALA A 15 2.70 -3.18 -21.24
C ALA A 15 2.46 -4.70 -21.35
N LEU A 16 3.30 -5.41 -22.11
CA LEU A 16 3.20 -6.87 -22.26
C LEU A 16 3.55 -7.59 -20.95
N ILE A 17 4.55 -7.10 -20.19
CA ILE A 17 4.89 -7.63 -18.86
C ILE A 17 3.73 -7.42 -17.88
N GLU A 18 3.16 -6.21 -17.86
CA GLU A 18 2.04 -5.87 -16.98
C GLU A 18 0.80 -6.73 -17.28
N GLU A 19 0.47 -6.93 -18.57
CA GLU A 19 -0.63 -7.80 -18.98
C GLU A 19 -0.42 -9.28 -18.63
N LYS A 20 0.84 -9.72 -18.48
CA LYS A 20 1.21 -11.09 -18.09
C LYS A 20 1.08 -11.35 -16.58
N GLN A 21 1.19 -10.32 -15.74
CA GLN A 21 1.09 -10.42 -14.26
C GLN A 21 -0.04 -11.32 -13.73
N PRO A 22 -1.30 -11.22 -14.20
CA PRO A 22 -2.39 -12.06 -13.71
C PRO A 22 -2.20 -13.56 -13.98
N LEU A 23 -1.43 -13.96 -15.00
CA LEU A 23 -1.11 -15.38 -15.26
C LEU A 23 -0.02 -15.91 -14.32
N VAL A 24 0.91 -15.05 -13.91
CA VAL A 24 2.00 -15.41 -12.98
C VAL A 24 1.44 -15.62 -11.57
N ARG A 25 0.51 -14.77 -11.13
CA ARG A 25 -0.16 -14.89 -9.82
C ARG A 25 -0.93 -16.21 -9.68
N VAL A 26 -1.50 -16.72 -10.77
CA VAL A 26 -2.31 -17.96 -10.82
C VAL A 26 -1.48 -19.24 -10.62
N ARG A 27 -0.15 -19.19 -10.74
CA ARG A 27 0.73 -20.38 -10.65
C ARG A 27 1.33 -20.62 -9.27
N ARG A 28 1.00 -19.82 -8.25
CA ARG A 28 1.41 -20.10 -6.86
C ARG A 28 0.59 -21.27 -6.30
N ALA A 29 1.28 -22.29 -5.81
CA ALA A 29 0.62 -23.49 -5.27
C ALA A 29 -0.28 -23.10 -4.08
N GLY A 30 -1.58 -23.40 -4.19
CA GLY A 30 -2.57 -23.17 -3.14
C GLY A 30 -3.55 -22.01 -3.38
N GLU A 31 -3.32 -21.15 -4.38
CA GLU A 31 -4.25 -20.06 -4.72
C GLU A 31 -5.09 -20.44 -5.95
N SER A 32 -6.42 -20.61 -5.77
CA SER A 32 -7.33 -20.82 -6.89
C SER A 32 -7.49 -19.54 -7.70
N SER A 33 -7.27 -19.61 -9.01
CA SER A 33 -7.39 -18.47 -9.92
C SER A 33 -8.75 -17.77 -9.84
N SER A 34 -8.77 -16.44 -9.63
CA SER A 34 -9.99 -15.64 -9.84
C SER A 34 -10.38 -15.53 -11.32
N ILE A 35 -9.47 -15.92 -12.23
CA ILE A 35 -9.66 -15.88 -13.68
C ILE A 35 -10.03 -17.27 -14.20
N GLY A 36 -11.31 -17.47 -14.53
CA GLY A 36 -11.77 -18.72 -15.14
C GLY A 36 -11.10 -19.01 -16.49
N THR A 37 -11.21 -20.26 -16.97
CA THR A 37 -10.57 -20.75 -18.21
C THR A 37 -10.81 -19.86 -19.44
N ARG A 38 -12.02 -19.30 -19.57
CA ARG A 38 -12.39 -18.36 -20.64
C ARG A 38 -11.60 -17.05 -20.57
N GLY A 39 -11.32 -16.56 -19.35
CA GLY A 39 -10.51 -15.36 -19.12
C GLY A 39 -9.05 -15.60 -19.46
N GLN A 40 -8.51 -16.76 -19.11
CA GLN A 40 -7.15 -17.17 -19.47
C GLN A 40 -6.96 -17.25 -20.99
N GLN A 41 -7.88 -17.90 -21.71
CA GLN A 41 -7.84 -17.99 -23.17
C GLN A 41 -7.90 -16.61 -23.85
N LYS A 42 -8.80 -15.73 -23.38
CA LYS A 42 -8.90 -14.36 -23.91
C LYS A 42 -7.61 -13.57 -23.67
N LEU A 43 -7.00 -13.71 -22.50
CA LEU A 43 -5.75 -13.06 -22.15
C LEU A 43 -4.59 -13.57 -23.01
N MET A 44 -4.47 -14.89 -23.22
CA MET A 44 -3.47 -15.47 -24.12
C MET A 44 -3.60 -14.96 -25.56
N ALA A 45 -4.84 -14.82 -26.07
CA ALA A 45 -5.08 -14.27 -27.40
C ALA A 45 -4.64 -12.79 -27.52
N LEU A 46 -4.85 -11.99 -26.46
CA LEU A 46 -4.39 -10.60 -26.41
C LEU A 46 -2.87 -10.50 -26.35
N LEU A 47 -2.23 -11.32 -25.50
CA LEU A 47 -0.77 -11.39 -25.40
C LEU A 47 -0.13 -11.75 -26.74
N ARG A 48 -0.71 -12.68 -27.50
CA ARG A 48 -0.23 -13.01 -28.86
C ARG A 48 -0.27 -11.81 -29.79
N LYS A 49 -1.43 -11.13 -29.86
CA LYS A 49 -1.61 -9.92 -30.69
C LYS A 49 -0.65 -8.80 -30.29
N HIS A 50 -0.33 -8.68 -29.01
CA HIS A 50 0.61 -7.69 -28.50
C HIS A 50 2.07 -8.10 -28.76
N GLY A 51 2.38 -9.40 -28.72
CA GLY A 51 3.67 -9.95 -29.13
C GLY A 51 3.98 -9.70 -30.61
N GLU A 52 3.03 -9.93 -31.51
CA GLU A 52 3.15 -9.61 -32.95
C GLU A 52 3.40 -8.11 -33.17
N LYS A 53 2.67 -7.27 -32.44
CA LYS A 53 2.87 -5.81 -32.45
C LYS A 53 4.24 -5.41 -31.90
N LEU A 54 4.80 -6.13 -30.94
CA LEU A 54 6.13 -5.88 -30.40
C LEU A 54 7.19 -6.21 -31.46
N GLU A 55 7.03 -7.33 -32.15
CA GLU A 55 7.92 -7.77 -33.24
C GLU A 55 7.95 -6.75 -34.40
N THR A 56 6.79 -6.22 -34.80
CA THR A 56 6.75 -5.16 -35.85
C THR A 56 7.47 -3.88 -35.43
N VAL A 57 7.38 -3.49 -34.15
CA VAL A 57 8.09 -2.32 -33.61
C VAL A 57 9.59 -2.60 -33.50
N LEU A 58 9.98 -3.81 -33.12
CA LEU A 58 11.37 -4.24 -33.09
C LEU A 58 11.99 -4.20 -34.49
N ALA A 59 11.31 -4.72 -35.51
CA ALA A 59 11.78 -4.64 -36.90
C ALA A 59 11.95 -3.18 -37.37
N SER A 60 11.04 -2.29 -36.98
CA SER A 60 11.15 -0.85 -37.25
C SER A 60 12.34 -0.20 -36.51
N TYR A 61 12.62 -0.64 -35.28
CA TYR A 61 13.80 -0.22 -34.52
C TYR A 61 15.08 -0.65 -35.22
N THR A 62 15.24 -1.94 -35.51
CA THR A 62 16.42 -2.51 -36.20
C THR A 62 16.70 -1.78 -37.52
N LYS A 63 15.66 -1.57 -38.35
CA LYS A 63 15.79 -0.81 -39.61
C LYS A 63 16.30 0.63 -39.41
N GLN A 64 15.88 1.30 -38.33
CA GLN A 64 16.38 2.64 -38.03
C GLN A 64 17.81 2.63 -37.48
N VAL A 65 18.19 1.60 -36.72
CA VAL A 65 19.57 1.40 -36.26
C VAL A 65 20.49 1.21 -37.46
N ASP A 66 20.14 0.32 -38.39
CA ASP A 66 20.94 0.08 -39.61
C ASP A 66 21.12 1.37 -40.42
N LYS A 67 20.04 2.15 -40.59
CA LYS A 67 20.09 3.46 -41.25
C LYS A 67 21.00 4.43 -40.51
N TYR A 68 20.95 4.45 -39.19
CA TYR A 68 21.79 5.32 -38.36
C TYR A 68 23.28 4.96 -38.49
N VAL A 69 23.62 3.67 -38.41
CA VAL A 69 24.99 3.18 -38.58
C VAL A 69 25.53 3.53 -39.96
N ALA A 70 24.72 3.36 -41.02
CA ALA A 70 25.11 3.73 -42.38
C ALA A 70 25.34 5.25 -42.56
N THR A 71 24.58 6.08 -41.84
CA THR A 71 24.65 7.55 -41.97
C THR A 71 25.76 8.15 -41.09
N TYR A 72 26.07 7.52 -39.95
CA TYR A 72 26.99 8.04 -38.94
C TYR A 72 27.99 6.97 -38.46
N PRO A 73 28.94 6.53 -39.31
CA PRO A 73 29.83 5.41 -39.01
C PRO A 73 30.87 5.71 -37.91
N THR A 74 31.10 6.97 -37.59
CA THR A 74 32.06 7.40 -36.55
C THR A 74 31.43 7.55 -35.16
N ARG A 75 30.11 7.41 -35.04
CA ARG A 75 29.40 7.49 -33.76
C ARG A 75 29.26 6.09 -33.15
N PRO A 76 29.15 5.98 -31.81
CA PRO A 76 28.81 4.70 -31.18
C PRO A 76 27.49 4.17 -31.76
N ASN A 77 27.42 2.86 -31.94
CA ASN A 77 26.25 2.20 -32.52
C ASN A 77 25.21 1.93 -31.43
N PRO A 78 23.91 2.23 -31.68
CA PRO A 78 22.84 1.77 -30.80
C PRO A 78 22.87 0.23 -30.65
N PRO A 79 22.58 -0.32 -29.46
CA PRO A 79 22.57 -1.76 -29.26
C PRO A 79 21.45 -2.42 -30.07
N LEU A 80 21.73 -3.57 -30.67
CA LEU A 80 20.74 -4.41 -31.35
C LEU A 80 20.31 -5.53 -30.39
N ILE A 81 19.04 -5.94 -30.49
CA ILE A 81 18.50 -7.05 -29.69
C ILE A 81 17.56 -7.90 -30.55
N GLY A 82 17.67 -9.22 -30.41
CA GLY A 82 16.74 -10.15 -31.04
C GLY A 82 15.37 -10.17 -30.36
N TYR A 83 14.35 -10.73 -31.01
CA TYR A 83 13.01 -10.84 -30.40
C TYR A 83 13.00 -11.77 -29.18
N SER A 84 13.71 -12.90 -29.25
CA SER A 84 13.85 -13.84 -28.13
C SER A 84 14.59 -13.21 -26.95
N GLU A 85 15.73 -12.56 -27.22
CA GLU A 85 16.53 -11.85 -26.22
C GLU A 85 15.74 -10.71 -25.57
N LEU A 86 14.91 -9.98 -26.34
CA LEU A 86 14.06 -8.92 -25.82
C LEU A 86 13.03 -9.43 -24.81
N LEU A 87 12.47 -10.63 -25.01
CA LEU A 87 11.49 -11.22 -24.09
C LEU A 87 12.11 -11.70 -22.78
N GLU A 88 13.41 -12.01 -22.79
CA GLU A 88 14.18 -12.43 -21.61
C GLU A 88 14.80 -11.26 -20.85
N LEU A 89 14.78 -10.07 -21.45
CA LEU A 89 15.43 -8.89 -20.93
C LEU A 89 14.77 -8.41 -19.63
N PRO A 90 15.53 -8.18 -18.53
CA PRO A 90 14.98 -7.52 -17.35
C PRO A 90 14.43 -6.12 -17.67
N SER A 91 13.39 -5.68 -16.95
CA SER A 91 12.82 -4.33 -17.16
C SER A 91 13.81 -3.19 -16.90
N ASP A 92 14.83 -3.45 -16.09
CA ASP A 92 15.87 -2.49 -15.66
C ASP A 92 17.21 -2.66 -16.40
N ASP A 93 17.22 -3.46 -17.46
CA ASP A 93 18.43 -3.73 -18.24
C ASP A 93 19.04 -2.45 -18.86
N PRO A 94 20.38 -2.32 -18.91
CA PRO A 94 21.07 -1.19 -19.54
C PRO A 94 20.71 -0.95 -21.02
N PHE A 95 20.20 -1.96 -21.74
CA PHE A 95 19.65 -1.79 -23.08
C PHE A 95 18.63 -0.66 -23.13
N TRP A 96 17.81 -0.48 -22.09
CA TRP A 96 16.82 0.60 -22.02
C TRP A 96 17.40 1.99 -21.73
N ASN A 97 18.70 2.10 -21.46
CA ASN A 97 19.35 3.39 -21.25
C ASN A 97 19.52 4.14 -22.58
N ASP A 98 19.18 5.43 -22.57
CA ASP A 98 19.27 6.32 -23.74
C ASP A 98 20.59 7.09 -23.80
N GLY A 99 21.61 6.69 -23.02
CA GLY A 99 22.90 7.39 -22.91
C GLY A 99 23.61 7.63 -24.26
N LEU A 100 23.27 6.85 -25.28
CA LEU A 100 23.77 7.02 -26.65
C LEU A 100 23.19 8.26 -27.37
N PHE A 101 22.04 8.76 -26.91
CA PHE A 101 21.31 9.90 -27.47
C PHE A 101 21.37 11.17 -26.59
N THR A 102 21.73 11.04 -25.31
CA THR A 102 21.92 12.14 -24.37
C THR A 102 23.37 12.21 -23.92
N GLU A 103 24.12 13.22 -24.38
CA GLU A 103 25.51 13.53 -23.98
C GLU A 103 26.37 12.31 -23.57
N GLY A 104 26.53 11.38 -24.51
CA GLY A 104 27.06 10.03 -24.24
C GLY A 104 28.51 9.93 -23.74
N ASN A 105 29.20 11.05 -23.51
CA ASN A 105 30.55 11.09 -22.93
C ASN A 105 30.59 11.52 -21.46
N ALA A 106 29.46 11.89 -20.86
CA ALA A 106 29.43 12.27 -19.45
C ALA A 106 29.64 11.03 -18.56
N ALA A 107 30.29 11.22 -17.40
CA ALA A 107 30.63 10.12 -16.49
C ALA A 107 29.40 9.30 -16.07
N TRP A 108 28.24 9.93 -15.87
CA TRP A 108 26.98 9.24 -15.55
C TRP A 108 26.43 8.35 -16.69
N ALA A 109 26.87 8.57 -17.94
CA ALA A 109 26.42 7.81 -19.10
C ALA A 109 27.32 6.61 -19.43
N ILE A 110 28.60 6.64 -19.07
CA ILE A 110 29.59 5.59 -19.39
C ILE A 110 30.09 4.86 -18.13
N ASP A 111 30.45 5.59 -17.07
CA ASP A 111 31.11 4.99 -15.91
C ASP A 111 30.10 4.19 -15.07
N ARG A 112 30.33 2.89 -15.00
CA ARG A 112 29.49 1.95 -14.26
C ARG A 112 29.43 2.29 -12.77
N LYS A 113 30.52 2.76 -12.17
CA LYS A 113 30.55 3.13 -10.74
C LYS A 113 29.67 4.36 -10.49
N THR A 114 29.78 5.38 -11.33
CA THR A 114 28.91 6.57 -11.28
C THR A 114 27.43 6.19 -11.47
N GLN A 115 27.12 5.31 -12.42
CA GLN A 115 25.74 4.84 -12.64
C GLN A 115 25.19 4.08 -11.43
N LEU A 116 25.98 3.18 -10.85
CA LEU A 116 25.60 2.45 -9.64
C LEU A 116 25.41 3.42 -8.47
N GLY A 117 26.32 4.37 -8.26
CA GLY A 117 26.19 5.40 -7.23
C GLY A 117 24.90 6.22 -7.37
N ILE A 118 24.55 6.65 -8.58
CA ILE A 118 23.28 7.36 -8.85
C ILE A 118 22.08 6.47 -8.52
N ARG A 119 22.12 5.19 -8.89
CA ARG A 119 21.04 4.23 -8.58
C ARG A 119 20.88 4.02 -7.08
N HIS A 120 21.98 3.82 -6.35
CA HIS A 120 21.96 3.66 -4.89
C HIS A 120 21.44 4.93 -4.20
N LEU A 121 21.91 6.11 -4.62
CA LEU A 121 21.42 7.38 -4.09
C LEU A 121 19.91 7.56 -4.37
N ALA A 122 19.45 7.21 -5.57
CA ALA A 122 18.03 7.26 -5.90
C ALA A 122 17.20 6.27 -5.07
N CYS A 123 17.74 5.07 -4.80
CA CYS A 123 17.11 4.08 -3.94
C CYS A 123 16.98 4.60 -2.50
N LEU A 124 18.06 5.16 -1.95
CA LEU A 124 18.08 5.75 -0.61
C LEU A 124 17.07 6.91 -0.50
N ASN A 125 17.04 7.83 -1.47
CA ASN A 125 16.08 8.93 -1.49
C ASN A 125 14.64 8.43 -1.57
N ARG A 126 14.38 7.35 -2.32
CA ARG A 126 13.06 6.70 -2.35
C ARG A 126 12.72 6.09 -1.01
N GLY A 127 13.63 5.37 -0.36
CA GLY A 127 13.41 4.80 0.97
C GLY A 127 13.05 5.87 2.01
N GLN A 128 13.76 7.00 2.00
CA GLN A 128 13.45 8.15 2.86
C GLN A 128 12.07 8.74 2.57
N GLU A 129 11.70 8.89 1.29
CA GLU A 129 10.38 9.39 0.90
C GLU A 129 9.26 8.41 1.30
N GLU A 130 9.45 7.10 1.13
CA GLU A 130 8.47 6.10 1.55
C GLU A 130 8.30 6.08 3.08
N LEU A 131 9.37 6.20 3.85
CA LEU A 131 9.29 6.36 5.32
C LEU A 131 8.44 7.59 5.71
N ARG A 132 8.67 8.72 5.02
CA ARG A 132 7.92 9.95 5.22
C ARG A 132 6.44 9.79 4.88
N ARG A 133 6.13 9.06 3.80
CA ARG A 133 4.74 8.74 3.40
C ARG A 133 4.05 7.81 4.38
N LEU A 134 4.74 6.79 4.89
CA LEU A 134 4.22 5.92 5.95
C LEU A 134 3.86 6.73 7.19
N GLY A 135 4.69 7.70 7.58
CA GLY A 135 4.38 8.63 8.65
C GLY A 135 3.11 9.48 8.39
N TRP A 136 2.89 9.90 7.15
CA TRP A 136 1.68 10.64 6.74
C TRP A 136 0.43 9.78 6.73
N GLU A 137 0.48 8.60 6.14
CA GLU A 137 -0.67 7.69 6.09
C GLU A 137 -1.04 7.19 7.50
N THR A 138 -0.06 7.00 8.37
CA THR A 138 -0.26 6.66 9.79
C THR A 138 -1.10 7.71 10.49
N ARG A 139 -0.69 8.99 10.42
CA ARG A 139 -1.43 10.11 11.03
C ARG A 139 -2.83 10.25 10.46
N ARG A 140 -2.97 10.11 9.14
CA ARG A 140 -4.28 10.15 8.47
C ARG A 140 -5.18 9.00 8.93
N SER A 141 -4.63 7.81 9.09
CA SER A 141 -5.35 6.62 9.56
C SER A 141 -5.80 6.77 11.00
N MET A 142 -4.93 7.27 11.89
CA MET A 142 -5.27 7.61 13.27
C MET A 142 -6.38 8.66 13.33
N GLN A 143 -6.24 9.76 12.60
CA GLN A 143 -7.26 10.82 12.55
C GLN A 143 -8.59 10.30 12.01
N TRP A 144 -8.57 9.46 10.96
CA TRP A 144 -9.78 8.82 10.44
C TRP A 144 -10.44 7.97 11.52
N ALA A 145 -9.68 7.15 12.23
CA ALA A 145 -10.20 6.28 13.28
C ALA A 145 -10.76 7.07 14.46
N ILE A 146 -10.06 8.12 14.91
CA ILE A 146 -10.50 9.03 15.96
C ILE A 146 -11.83 9.69 15.57
N ASN A 147 -11.89 10.28 14.38
CA ASN A 147 -13.08 10.95 13.87
C ASN A 147 -14.24 9.98 13.69
N ARG A 148 -13.97 8.75 13.24
CA ARG A 148 -14.98 7.71 13.06
C ARG A 148 -15.58 7.29 14.40
N ASN A 149 -14.76 7.10 15.43
CA ASN A 149 -15.21 6.78 16.79
C ASN A 149 -16.10 7.90 17.34
N ASN A 150 -15.66 9.16 17.24
CA ASN A 150 -16.42 10.33 17.70
C ASN A 150 -17.79 10.46 16.99
N LYS A 151 -17.82 10.23 15.67
CA LYS A 151 -19.07 10.22 14.89
C LYS A 151 -20.01 9.10 15.34
N LEU A 152 -19.49 7.89 15.58
CA LEU A 152 -20.29 6.77 16.08
C LEU A 152 -20.89 7.06 17.45
N LYS A 153 -20.08 7.56 18.40
CA LYS A 153 -20.53 7.97 19.73
C LYS A 153 -21.63 9.03 19.65
N THR A 154 -21.47 10.03 18.78
CA THR A 154 -22.48 11.08 18.59
C THR A 154 -23.79 10.51 18.04
N MET A 155 -23.73 9.61 17.06
CA MET A 155 -24.93 8.97 16.53
C MET A 155 -25.66 8.11 17.57
N ILE A 156 -24.93 7.34 18.39
CA ILE A 156 -25.52 6.56 19.48
C ILE A 156 -26.20 7.49 20.50
N ARG A 157 -25.53 8.59 20.89
CA ARG A 157 -26.09 9.59 21.80
C ARG A 157 -27.41 10.15 21.26
N VAL A 158 -27.45 10.54 19.99
CA VAL A 158 -28.68 11.06 19.35
C VAL A 158 -29.79 9.99 19.35
N VAL A 159 -29.48 8.75 18.96
CA VAL A 159 -30.49 7.66 18.96
C VAL A 159 -31.02 7.40 20.38
N ARG A 160 -30.15 7.43 21.39
CA ARG A 160 -30.54 7.28 22.80
C ARG A 160 -31.49 8.40 23.25
N GLU A 161 -31.16 9.65 22.94
CA GLU A 161 -32.00 10.83 23.25
C GLU A 161 -33.38 10.71 22.59
N GLN A 162 -33.43 10.29 21.32
CA GLN A 162 -34.70 10.08 20.59
C GLN A 162 -35.56 8.94 21.16
N LEU A 163 -34.93 7.89 21.69
CA LEU A 163 -35.64 6.77 22.33
C LEU A 163 -36.10 7.12 23.76
N SER A 164 -35.49 8.12 24.40
CA SER A 164 -35.80 8.52 25.78
C SER A 164 -36.72 9.75 25.87
N GLY A 165 -36.87 10.50 24.76
CA GLY A 165 -37.67 11.74 24.71
C GLY A 165 -39.18 11.51 24.60
N GLU A 166 -39.94 12.54 24.95
CA GLU A 166 -41.40 12.57 24.77
C GLU A 166 -41.75 12.56 23.27
N PRO A 167 -42.81 11.83 22.84
CA PRO A 167 -43.11 11.55 21.43
C PRO A 167 -43.39 12.76 20.51
N ASN A 168 -43.40 14.00 21.03
CA ASN A 168 -43.77 15.22 20.31
C ASN A 168 -42.65 16.27 20.19
N GLU A 169 -41.43 16.02 20.68
CA GLU A 169 -40.31 16.94 20.45
C GLU A 169 -39.66 16.64 19.09
N ILE A 170 -39.84 17.54 18.11
CA ILE A 170 -39.22 17.41 16.79
C ILE A 170 -37.74 17.73 16.93
N VAL A 171 -36.93 16.72 17.21
CA VAL A 171 -35.47 16.85 17.10
C VAL A 171 -35.08 16.49 15.67
N GLU A 172 -34.39 17.41 15.01
CA GLU A 172 -33.85 17.17 13.69
C GLU A 172 -32.76 16.08 13.72
N LEU A 173 -33.08 14.89 13.18
CA LEU A 173 -32.08 13.83 13.03
C LEU A 173 -30.93 14.28 12.10
N PRO A 174 -29.67 13.98 12.43
CA PRO A 174 -28.56 14.11 11.49
C PRO A 174 -28.86 13.43 10.15
N GLU A 175 -28.42 14.03 9.04
CA GLU A 175 -28.70 13.56 7.67
C GLU A 175 -28.36 12.08 7.45
N LEU A 176 -27.23 11.63 8.02
CA LEU A 176 -26.81 10.22 7.98
C LEU A 176 -27.82 9.29 8.67
N LEU A 177 -28.36 9.69 9.81
CA LEU A 177 -29.37 8.90 10.53
C LEU A 177 -30.72 8.92 9.81
N ARG A 178 -31.11 10.05 9.19
CA ARG A 178 -32.31 10.13 8.34
C ARG A 178 -32.25 9.13 7.18
N SER A 179 -31.09 9.04 6.52
CA SER A 179 -30.87 8.08 5.43
C SER A 179 -30.98 6.62 5.88
N ILE A 180 -30.35 6.28 7.02
CA ILE A 180 -30.39 4.90 7.54
C ILE A 180 -31.81 4.54 8.01
N VAL A 181 -32.46 5.39 8.80
CA VAL A 181 -33.83 5.15 9.29
C VAL A 181 -34.83 5.04 8.15
N GLY A 182 -34.62 5.79 7.06
CA GLY A 182 -35.43 5.75 5.84
C GLY A 182 -35.12 4.60 4.88
N HIS A 183 -34.19 3.68 5.21
CA HIS A 183 -33.82 2.58 4.31
C HIS A 183 -34.97 1.59 4.10
N ALA A 184 -35.14 1.07 2.89
CA ALA A 184 -36.24 0.19 2.49
C ALA A 184 -36.42 -1.02 3.43
N ASP A 185 -35.33 -1.61 3.89
CA ASP A 185 -35.35 -2.77 4.80
C ASP A 185 -35.90 -2.43 6.19
N LEU A 186 -35.72 -1.19 6.67
CA LEU A 186 -36.17 -0.72 7.97
C LEU A 186 -37.57 -0.10 7.92
N GLN A 187 -38.06 0.28 6.74
CA GLN A 187 -39.44 0.77 6.53
C GLN A 187 -40.51 -0.30 6.78
N SER A 188 -40.12 -1.58 6.82
CA SER A 188 -40.99 -2.69 7.22
C SER A 188 -41.48 -2.58 8.67
N ASN A 189 -40.83 -1.76 9.51
CA ASN A 189 -41.25 -1.49 10.89
C ASN A 189 -42.17 -0.26 10.97
N ASP A 190 -43.37 -0.45 11.52
CA ASP A 190 -44.43 0.57 11.59
C ASP A 190 -44.12 1.75 12.53
N SER A 191 -43.25 1.55 13.54
CA SER A 191 -42.92 2.58 14.54
C SER A 191 -41.52 3.16 14.36
N MET A 192 -41.40 4.48 14.49
CA MET A 192 -40.11 5.18 14.51
C MET A 192 -39.19 4.65 15.62
N ALA A 193 -39.75 4.30 16.79
CA ALA A 193 -38.99 3.75 17.91
C ALA A 193 -38.39 2.37 17.57
N ASN A 194 -39.11 1.54 16.82
CA ASN A 194 -38.61 0.23 16.36
C ASN A 194 -37.48 0.41 15.35
N ARG A 195 -37.64 1.35 14.41
CA ARG A 195 -36.58 1.68 13.44
C ARG A 195 -35.32 2.19 14.14
N LEU A 196 -35.47 3.09 15.10
CA LEU A 196 -34.35 3.61 15.91
C LEU A 196 -33.68 2.51 16.74
N THR A 197 -34.44 1.54 17.25
CA THR A 197 -33.88 0.38 17.96
C THR A 197 -33.04 -0.50 17.02
N CYS A 198 -33.51 -0.76 15.80
CA CYS A 198 -32.70 -1.47 14.80
C CYS A 198 -31.41 -0.70 14.45
N VAL A 199 -31.52 0.62 14.27
CA VAL A 199 -30.35 1.48 14.01
C VAL A 199 -29.38 1.46 15.18
N ARG A 200 -29.85 1.46 16.43
CA ARG A 200 -29.00 1.32 17.63
C ARG A 200 -28.15 0.05 17.55
N VAL A 201 -28.76 -1.09 17.23
CA VAL A 201 -28.05 -2.38 17.08
C VAL A 201 -26.98 -2.30 16.00
N ILE A 202 -27.29 -1.71 14.83
CA ILE A 202 -26.32 -1.54 13.73
C ILE A 202 -25.15 -0.64 14.15
N LEU A 203 -25.43 0.46 14.84
CA LEU A 203 -24.41 1.37 15.36
C LEU A 203 -23.51 0.67 16.39
N HIS A 204 -24.09 -0.13 17.29
CA HIS A 204 -23.33 -0.91 18.28
C HIS A 204 -22.41 -1.92 17.59
N ALA A 205 -22.91 -2.65 16.59
CA ALA A 205 -22.08 -3.56 15.80
C ALA A 205 -20.92 -2.83 15.11
N ALA A 206 -21.15 -1.62 14.60
CA ALA A 206 -20.11 -0.80 13.99
C ALA A 206 -19.09 -0.30 15.02
N VAL A 207 -19.52 0.07 16.23
CA VAL A 207 -18.64 0.49 17.32
C VAL A 207 -17.75 -0.65 17.77
N ILE A 208 -18.28 -1.86 18.00
CA ILE A 208 -17.49 -3.04 18.41
C ILE A 208 -16.36 -3.27 17.40
N LYS A 209 -16.71 -3.39 16.11
CA LYS A 209 -15.73 -3.57 15.02
C LYS A 209 -14.68 -2.47 14.98
N HIS A 210 -15.09 -1.23 15.23
CA HIS A 210 -14.18 -0.07 15.21
C HIS A 210 -13.23 -0.09 16.40
N MET A 211 -13.71 -0.41 17.61
CA MET A 211 -12.89 -0.55 18.82
C MET A 211 -11.89 -1.70 18.68
N ASP A 212 -12.31 -2.84 18.15
CA ASP A 212 -11.41 -3.98 17.88
C ASP A 212 -10.29 -3.58 16.90
N LEU A 213 -10.63 -2.84 15.85
CA LEU A 213 -9.66 -2.34 14.88
C LEU A 213 -8.67 -1.37 15.52
N GLN A 214 -9.12 -0.47 16.40
CA GLN A 214 -8.23 0.44 17.13
C GLN A 214 -7.26 -0.32 18.05
N LEU A 215 -7.74 -1.33 18.78
CA LEU A 215 -6.89 -2.18 19.62
C LEU A 215 -5.86 -2.97 18.79
N MET A 216 -6.24 -3.50 17.63
CA MET A 216 -5.31 -4.21 16.75
C MET A 216 -4.24 -3.29 16.16
N TRP A 217 -4.58 -2.04 15.85
CA TRP A 217 -3.67 -1.10 15.21
C TRP A 217 -2.69 -0.46 16.19
N ASP A 218 -3.09 -0.27 17.45
CA ASP A 218 -2.30 0.46 18.45
C ASP A 218 -0.79 0.11 18.52
N PRO A 219 -0.37 -1.17 18.63
CA PRO A 219 1.05 -1.48 18.80
C PRO A 219 1.90 -1.03 17.61
N LEU A 220 1.42 -1.26 16.39
CA LEU A 220 2.15 -0.94 15.17
C LEU A 220 2.05 0.54 14.82
N ILE A 221 0.87 1.15 14.99
CA ILE A 221 0.63 2.54 14.60
C ILE A 221 1.39 3.51 15.51
N SER A 222 1.51 3.17 16.80
CA SER A 222 2.29 3.93 17.78
C SER A 222 3.80 3.82 17.52
N GLU A 223 4.28 2.63 17.14
CA GLU A 223 5.68 2.43 16.74
C GLU A 223 6.03 3.26 15.49
N ILE A 224 5.21 3.21 14.45
CA ILE A 224 5.45 3.98 13.21
C ILE A 224 5.40 5.49 13.48
N LEU A 225 4.52 5.94 14.39
CA LEU A 225 4.45 7.35 14.76
C LEU A 225 5.73 7.82 15.47
N LEU A 226 6.34 7.00 16.32
CA LEU A 226 7.61 7.31 17.00
C LEU A 226 8.81 7.28 16.06
N ASN A 227 8.81 6.36 15.09
CA ASN A 227 9.92 6.15 14.15
C ASN A 227 9.86 7.07 12.92
N THR A 228 8.86 7.95 12.81
CA THR A 228 8.73 8.91 11.71
C THR A 228 8.92 10.34 12.19
N LEU A 229 9.36 11.23 11.28
CA LEU A 229 9.65 12.61 11.62
C LEU A 229 8.41 13.28 12.28
N PRO A 230 8.58 13.98 13.42
CA PRO A 230 7.48 14.65 14.11
C PRO A 230 6.77 15.67 13.22
N GLN A 231 5.46 15.81 13.41
CA GLN A 231 4.63 16.77 12.69
C GLN A 231 3.81 17.61 13.65
N ASN A 232 3.34 18.75 13.13
CA ASN A 232 2.43 19.61 13.86
C ASN A 232 1.14 18.82 14.17
N ASN A 233 0.66 18.93 15.41
CA ASN A 233 -0.53 18.25 15.95
C ASN A 233 -0.33 16.76 16.31
N ASP A 234 0.90 16.24 16.34
CA ASP A 234 1.14 14.86 16.78
C ASP A 234 0.68 14.64 18.22
N ASP A 235 0.88 15.64 19.08
CA ASP A 235 0.48 15.56 20.49
C ASP A 235 -1.05 15.48 20.63
N ASP A 236 -1.80 16.25 19.83
CA ASP A 236 -3.27 16.18 19.78
C ASP A 236 -3.77 14.81 19.29
N ILE A 237 -3.10 14.25 18.28
CA ILE A 237 -3.45 12.93 17.75
C ILE A 237 -3.17 11.84 18.79
N LYS A 238 -2.01 11.92 19.46
CA LYS A 238 -1.61 10.97 20.51
C LYS A 238 -2.54 11.04 21.71
N SER A 239 -2.85 12.23 22.19
CA SER A 239 -3.76 12.42 23.33
C SER A 239 -5.17 11.91 23.01
N ALA A 240 -5.72 12.27 21.85
CA ALA A 240 -7.03 11.80 21.41
C ALA A 240 -7.08 10.28 21.19
N TRP A 241 -6.03 9.69 20.61
CA TRP A 241 -5.90 8.24 20.45
C TRP A 241 -5.86 7.52 21.80
N LYS A 242 -5.00 8.00 22.70
CA LYS A 242 -4.85 7.48 24.05
C LYS A 242 -6.15 7.55 24.84
N ASN A 243 -6.85 8.70 24.81
CA ASN A 243 -8.14 8.88 25.46
C ASN A 243 -9.18 7.87 24.95
N GLN A 244 -9.19 7.56 23.64
CA GLN A 244 -10.09 6.56 23.08
C GLN A 244 -9.73 5.13 23.49
N LEU A 245 -8.43 4.79 23.54
CA LEU A 245 -7.98 3.48 24.01
C LEU A 245 -8.23 3.28 25.51
N ASP A 246 -7.97 4.29 26.33
CA ASP A 246 -8.24 4.26 27.76
C ASP A 246 -9.75 4.08 28.01
N HIS A 247 -10.61 4.66 27.17
CA HIS A 247 -12.06 4.37 27.16
C HIS A 247 -12.38 2.92 26.84
N ILE A 248 -11.77 2.35 25.79
CA ILE A 248 -11.97 0.95 25.43
C ILE A 248 -11.50 0.02 26.57
N HIS A 249 -10.32 0.26 27.13
CA HIS A 249 -9.82 -0.49 28.27
C HIS A 249 -10.70 -0.35 29.50
N HIS A 250 -11.25 0.84 29.77
CA HIS A 250 -12.21 1.05 30.85
C HIS A 250 -13.46 0.18 30.65
N LEU A 251 -14.04 0.15 29.43
CA LEU A 251 -15.20 -0.70 29.12
C LEU A 251 -14.93 -2.20 29.37
N HIS A 252 -13.73 -2.67 29.02
CA HIS A 252 -13.32 -4.04 29.32
C HIS A 252 -13.19 -4.30 30.83
N ARG A 253 -12.55 -3.38 31.56
CA ARG A 253 -12.36 -3.50 33.03
C ARG A 253 -13.67 -3.45 33.79
N SER A 254 -14.60 -2.59 33.37
CA SER A 254 -15.93 -2.45 34.00
C SER A 254 -16.90 -3.57 33.63
N ARG A 255 -16.51 -4.50 32.73
CA ARG A 255 -17.37 -5.54 32.14
C ARG A 255 -18.60 -4.99 31.41
N SER A 256 -18.56 -3.73 31.01
CA SER A 256 -19.61 -3.08 30.23
C SER A 256 -19.39 -3.24 28.72
N PHE A 257 -18.23 -3.76 28.30
CA PHE A 257 -17.98 -4.12 26.90
C PHE A 257 -18.69 -5.45 26.58
N SER A 258 -19.74 -5.37 25.76
CA SER A 258 -20.41 -6.55 25.21
C SER A 258 -20.11 -6.67 23.72
N GLY A 259 -19.64 -7.86 23.30
CA GLY A 259 -19.46 -8.18 21.88
C GLY A 259 -20.79 -8.44 21.15
N ILE A 260 -21.92 -8.38 21.85
CA ILE A 260 -23.26 -8.58 21.29
C ILE A 260 -23.84 -7.20 20.90
N PRO A 261 -24.14 -6.97 19.61
CA PRO A 261 -24.74 -5.71 19.19
C PRO A 261 -26.04 -5.40 19.92
N GLY A 262 -26.16 -4.18 20.46
CA GLY A 262 -27.35 -3.70 21.17
C GLY A 262 -27.41 -4.00 22.67
N ASP A 263 -26.49 -4.81 23.20
CA ASP A 263 -26.43 -5.21 24.62
C ASP A 263 -25.60 -4.26 25.49
N MET A 264 -24.76 -3.44 24.89
CA MET A 264 -24.00 -2.39 25.58
C MET A 264 -24.89 -1.22 26.00
N ASP A 265 -24.65 -0.67 27.18
CA ASP A 265 -25.32 0.54 27.67
C ASP A 265 -24.83 1.80 26.93
N ASP A 266 -25.76 2.51 26.31
CA ASP A 266 -25.51 3.73 25.53
C ASP A 266 -24.84 4.83 26.38
N ALA A 267 -25.15 4.91 27.68
CA ALA A 267 -24.57 5.91 28.58
C ALA A 267 -23.08 5.67 28.80
N THR A 268 -22.74 4.41 29.07
CA THR A 268 -21.36 3.98 29.29
C THR A 268 -20.54 4.09 27.99
N LEU A 269 -21.15 3.79 26.83
CA LEU A 269 -20.48 3.92 25.53
C LEU A 269 -20.16 5.36 25.13
N THR A 270 -21.07 6.28 25.43
CA THR A 270 -20.96 7.70 25.06
C THR A 270 -20.26 8.54 26.12
N TYR A 271 -19.94 7.94 27.28
CA TYR A 271 -19.18 8.60 28.33
C TYR A 271 -17.82 9.08 27.82
N ILE A 272 -17.45 10.28 28.28
CA ILE A 272 -16.14 10.87 28.07
C ILE A 272 -15.41 10.70 29.39
N ILE A 273 -14.31 9.95 29.38
CA ILE A 273 -13.42 9.89 30.55
C ILE A 273 -12.82 11.29 30.72
N PRO A 274 -13.01 11.94 31.89
CA PRO A 274 -12.32 13.19 32.18
C PRO A 274 -10.81 12.97 32.05
N GLU A 275 -10.11 13.83 31.33
CA GLU A 275 -8.65 13.80 31.29
C GLU A 275 -8.15 13.81 32.74
N ALA A 276 -7.44 12.76 33.13
CA ALA A 276 -6.76 12.75 34.42
C ALA A 276 -5.73 13.89 34.35
N GLU A 277 -5.87 14.89 35.21
CA GLU A 277 -4.77 15.81 35.49
C GLU A 277 -3.53 14.96 35.75
N GLU A 278 -2.45 15.21 35.01
CA GLU A 278 -1.16 14.56 35.22
C GLU A 278 -0.69 14.90 36.65
N GLY A 279 -1.06 14.04 37.59
CA GLY A 279 -0.56 14.08 38.96
C GLY A 279 0.90 13.71 38.96
N GLU A 280 1.73 14.66 39.41
CA GLU A 280 3.15 14.46 39.66
C GLU A 280 3.41 13.20 40.49
N GLY A 281 4.30 12.35 39.96
CA GLY A 281 5.27 11.57 40.71
C GLY A 281 4.75 10.43 41.58
N GLU A 282 5.09 9.19 41.19
CA GLU A 282 5.69 8.26 42.16
C GLU A 282 6.52 7.14 41.48
N SER A 283 7.83 7.26 41.68
CA SER A 283 8.82 6.19 41.83
C SER A 283 9.15 5.28 40.63
N SER A 284 10.14 5.70 39.84
CA SER A 284 11.12 4.76 39.29
C SER A 284 12.32 4.69 40.25
N VAL A 285 12.44 3.55 40.93
CA VAL A 285 13.61 3.16 41.72
C VAL A 285 14.87 3.30 40.86
N GLY A 286 15.85 4.02 41.40
CA GLY A 286 17.07 4.38 40.70
C GLY A 286 17.98 3.20 40.39
N ILE A 287 18.66 3.32 39.25
CA ILE A 287 20.05 2.89 39.13
C ILE A 287 20.82 4.07 38.54
N ASN A 288 21.68 4.61 39.38
CA ASN A 288 22.67 5.62 39.07
C ASN A 288 23.83 4.92 38.37
N SER A 289 24.29 5.42 37.22
CA SER A 289 25.69 5.32 36.79
C SER A 289 25.93 6.33 35.67
N GLN A 290 26.75 7.33 36.01
CA GLN A 290 27.46 8.19 35.07
C GLN A 290 28.28 7.31 34.12
N ASP A 291 28.26 7.60 32.82
CA ASP A 291 29.51 7.73 32.06
C ASP A 291 29.31 8.49 30.75
N GLN A 292 30.30 9.34 30.47
CA GLN A 292 30.45 10.19 29.29
C GLN A 292 30.86 9.37 28.04
N PRO A 293 30.71 9.94 26.83
CA PRO A 293 30.80 9.19 25.58
C PRO A 293 32.26 8.85 25.23
N GLN A 294 32.56 7.57 25.02
CA GLN A 294 33.78 7.14 24.35
C GLN A 294 33.49 6.80 22.89
N THR A 295 34.24 7.47 22.03
CA THR A 295 34.48 7.14 20.62
C THR A 295 35.06 5.74 20.49
N VAL A 296 34.45 4.89 19.68
CA VAL A 296 35.07 3.66 19.18
C VAL A 296 34.83 3.61 17.67
N ASP A 297 35.94 3.77 16.93
CA ASP A 297 36.10 3.27 15.57
C ASP A 297 35.87 1.75 15.60
N ASP A 298 34.93 1.25 14.82
CA ASP A 298 34.89 -0.15 14.42
C ASP A 298 34.46 -0.23 12.95
N ASP A 299 35.48 -0.33 12.09
CA ASP A 299 35.36 -0.90 10.76
C ASP A 299 34.93 -2.37 10.90
N GLN A 300 33.66 -2.67 10.63
CA GLN A 300 33.22 -4.04 10.37
C GLN A 300 32.40 -4.06 9.08
N ASP A 301 33.02 -4.64 8.06
CA ASP A 301 32.41 -5.06 6.80
C ASP A 301 31.18 -5.95 7.12
N PHE A 302 29.99 -5.37 6.98
CA PHE A 302 28.77 -6.14 6.83
C PHE A 302 28.65 -6.57 5.36
N GLU A 303 29.24 -7.72 5.04
CA GLU A 303 28.79 -8.52 3.90
C GLU A 303 27.37 -9.02 4.22
N GLU A 304 26.35 -8.25 3.82
CA GLU A 304 24.97 -8.76 3.72
C GLU A 304 24.94 -9.79 2.59
N ASP A 305 25.09 -11.05 2.96
CA ASP A 305 24.75 -12.22 2.16
C ASP A 305 23.26 -12.17 1.81
N ASP A 306 22.97 -11.51 0.69
CA ASP A 306 21.63 -11.38 0.10
C ASP A 306 21.20 -12.73 -0.50
N GLY A 307 20.97 -13.72 0.34
CA GLY A 307 20.52 -15.06 -0.06
C GLY A 307 19.13 -15.07 -0.72
N GLN A 308 18.45 -13.93 -0.80
CA GLN A 308 17.16 -13.78 -1.47
C GLN A 308 17.31 -13.49 -2.97
N GLN A 309 18.33 -12.72 -3.38
CA GLN A 309 18.54 -12.39 -4.80
C GLN A 309 18.90 -13.60 -5.66
N PRO A 310 19.81 -14.51 -5.27
CA PRO A 310 20.10 -15.72 -6.04
C PRO A 310 18.87 -16.61 -6.22
N TYR A 311 18.00 -16.69 -5.21
CA TYR A 311 16.78 -17.48 -5.28
C TYR A 311 15.72 -16.86 -6.19
N LEU A 312 15.55 -15.53 -6.12
CA LEU A 312 14.63 -14.80 -6.99
C LEU A 312 15.11 -14.81 -8.45
N ASP A 313 16.41 -14.63 -8.68
CA ASP A 313 17.04 -14.69 -9.99
C ASP A 313 17.02 -16.12 -10.57
N GLU A 314 17.25 -17.15 -9.75
CA GLU A 314 17.14 -18.55 -10.18
C GLU A 314 15.69 -18.93 -10.49
N MET A 315 14.72 -18.44 -9.71
CA MET A 315 13.31 -18.69 -9.95
C MET A 315 12.82 -17.95 -11.20
N GLU A 316 13.23 -16.70 -11.41
CA GLU A 316 12.93 -15.92 -12.62
C GLU A 316 13.57 -16.55 -13.87
N SER A 317 14.82 -17.02 -13.76
CA SER A 317 15.54 -17.75 -14.82
C SER A 317 14.89 -19.09 -15.17
N ARG A 318 14.48 -19.88 -14.17
CA ARG A 318 13.74 -21.14 -14.41
C ARG A 318 12.35 -20.91 -15.01
N LEU A 319 11.73 -19.76 -14.74
CA LEU A 319 10.42 -19.38 -15.28
C LEU A 319 10.49 -18.79 -16.69
N SER A 320 11.56 -18.07 -17.03
CA SER A 320 11.80 -17.56 -18.38
C SER A 320 12.15 -18.69 -19.35
N VAL A 321 13.06 -19.60 -18.98
CA VAL A 321 13.53 -20.71 -19.82
C VAL A 321 12.41 -21.71 -20.17
N ASN A 322 11.58 -22.09 -19.20
CA ASN A 322 10.52 -23.08 -19.43
C ASN A 322 9.38 -22.54 -20.30
N MET A 323 9.08 -21.24 -20.22
CA MET A 323 8.02 -20.62 -21.03
C MET A 323 8.49 -20.16 -22.42
N LEU A 324 9.78 -19.88 -22.58
CA LEU A 324 10.41 -19.67 -23.89
C LEU A 324 10.33 -20.96 -24.73
N ASN A 325 10.59 -22.12 -24.12
CA ASN A 325 10.48 -23.40 -24.78
C ASN A 325 9.05 -23.68 -25.29
N ASP A 326 8.01 -23.30 -24.54
CA ASP A 326 6.62 -23.44 -24.99
C ASP A 326 6.25 -22.50 -26.16
N LEU A 327 6.83 -21.29 -26.20
CA LEU A 327 6.60 -20.33 -27.28
C LEU A 327 7.42 -20.66 -28.55
N ILE A 328 8.63 -21.20 -28.40
CA ILE A 328 9.49 -21.61 -29.52
C ILE A 328 8.99 -22.93 -30.14
N GLN A 329 8.57 -23.91 -29.33
CA GLN A 329 8.12 -25.21 -29.82
C GLN A 329 6.82 -25.13 -30.66
N GLN A 330 5.97 -24.12 -30.47
CA GLN A 330 4.72 -23.96 -31.22
C GLN A 330 4.81 -23.08 -32.48
N ASN A 331 5.93 -22.39 -32.70
CA ASN A 331 6.22 -21.70 -33.96
C ASN A 331 6.95 -22.60 -34.97
N SER A 332 7.27 -23.84 -34.58
CA SER A 332 8.00 -24.83 -35.38
C SER A 332 7.09 -25.91 -36.00
N SER A 333 5.77 -25.73 -35.98
CA SER A 333 4.77 -26.66 -36.51
C SER A 333 3.86 -26.03 -37.54
#